data_AF-A0A955BUX9-F1
#
_entry.id   AF-A0A955BUX9-F1
#
_cell.length_a   1.000
_cell.length_b   1.000
_cell.length_c   1.000
_cell.angle_alpha   90.00
_cell.angle_beta   90.00
_cell.angle_gamma   90.00
#
_symmetry.space_group_name_H-M   'P 1'
#
loop_
_entity.id
_entity.type
_entity.pdbx_description
1 polymer ?
#
loop_
_entity_poly.entity_id
_entity_poly.type
_entity_poly.pdbx_seq_one_letter_code
_entity_poly.pdbx_strand_id
1 'polypeptide(L)'
;MRIPVRPPQTVNPEFVLQSGHANDVASVAFSPDGRQVLTGSSDNTAKLRDADSGRQLSTLQGHSSVVTSVAFSPNGRQVVTRRLAGD
;
A
#
# COMPACT_ATOMS: atom_id res chain seq x y z
N MET A 1 -29.21 -5.11 40.07
CA MET A 1 -27.95 -4.61 39.48
C MET A 1 -27.87 -5.15 38.05
N ARG A 2 -27.98 -4.31 37.02
CA ARG A 2 -27.89 -4.73 35.62
C ARG A 2 -26.47 -4.45 35.13
N ILE A 3 -25.73 -5.48 34.73
CA ILE A 3 -24.42 -5.34 34.10
C ILE A 3 -24.70 -4.87 32.66
N PRO A 4 -24.24 -3.68 32.23
CA PRO A 4 -24.37 -3.28 30.84
C PRO A 4 -23.47 -4.17 29.98
N VAL A 5 -24.08 -5.02 29.15
CA VAL A 5 -23.38 -5.77 28.11
C VAL A 5 -23.02 -4.76 27.02
N ARG A 6 -21.73 -4.48 26.82
CA ARG A 6 -21.28 -3.67 25.69
C ARG A 6 -21.53 -4.49 24.41
N PRO A 7 -22.21 -3.95 23.40
CA PRO A 7 -22.31 -4.63 22.12
C PRO A 7 -20.89 -4.83 21.54
N PRO A 8 -20.64 -5.95 20.84
CA PRO A 8 -19.36 -6.15 20.16
C PRO A 8 -19.16 -4.96 19.22
N GLN A 9 -18.14 -4.15 19.52
CA GLN A 9 -17.67 -3.15 18.59
C GLN A 9 -17.17 -3.95 17.38
N THR A 10 -17.93 -3.95 16.28
CA THR A 10 -17.42 -4.40 14.99
C THR A 10 -16.31 -3.42 14.66
N VAL A 11 -15.08 -3.75 15.05
CA VAL A 11 -13.90 -3.13 14.47
C VAL A 11 -13.98 -3.49 13.00
N ASN A 12 -14.51 -2.59 12.19
CA ASN A 12 -14.16 -2.56 10.79
C ASN A 12 -12.76 -1.95 10.77
N PRO A 13 -11.66 -2.72 10.68
CA PRO A 13 -10.42 -2.11 10.26
C PRO A 13 -10.58 -1.78 8.78
N GLU A 14 -11.33 -0.72 8.47
CA GLU A 14 -11.01 0.08 7.29
C GLU A 14 -9.64 0.68 7.60
N PHE A 15 -8.59 -0.11 7.43
CA PHE A 15 -7.23 0.38 7.47
C PHE A 15 -7.09 1.24 6.22
N VAL A 16 -7.49 2.51 6.33
CA VAL A 16 -7.33 3.49 5.27
C VAL A 16 -5.84 3.78 5.19
N LEU A 17 -5.15 3.07 4.31
CA LEU A 17 -3.79 3.40 3.89
C LEU A 17 -3.84 4.79 3.26
N GLN A 18 -3.62 5.83 4.07
CA GLN A 18 -3.39 7.17 3.54
C GLN A 18 -2.15 7.07 2.65
N SER A 19 -2.42 7.07 1.34
CA SER A 19 -1.47 6.76 0.29
C SER A 19 -0.27 7.70 0.30
N GLY A 20 -0.38 8.86 0.98
CA GLY A 20 0.68 9.86 1.15
C GLY A 20 1.29 10.28 -0.18
N HIS A 21 0.62 9.95 -1.28
CA HIS A 21 1.02 10.19 -2.65
C HIS A 21 0.49 11.57 -3.02
N ALA A 22 1.28 12.32 -3.79
CA ALA A 22 0.87 13.65 -4.22
C ALA A 22 -0.23 13.59 -5.29
N ASN A 23 -0.29 12.48 -6.03
CA ASN A 23 -1.22 12.22 -7.13
C ASN A 23 -1.90 10.85 -6.96
N ASP A 24 -2.79 10.52 -7.90
CA ASP A 24 -3.55 9.27 -7.91
C ASP A 24 -2.67 8.03 -7.78
N VAL A 25 -3.18 7.06 -7.02
CA VAL A 25 -2.60 5.72 -6.93
C VAL A 25 -3.10 4.91 -8.11
N ALA A 26 -2.19 4.45 -8.96
CA ALA A 26 -2.50 3.68 -10.14
C ALA A 26 -2.45 2.16 -9.88
N SER A 27 -1.72 1.71 -8.85
CA SER A 27 -1.54 0.29 -8.57
C SER A 27 -1.28 -0.01 -7.10
N VAL A 28 -1.72 -1.18 -6.63
CA VAL A 28 -1.48 -1.69 -5.27
C VAL A 28 -1.20 -3.19 -5.31
N ALA A 29 -0.30 -3.65 -4.46
CA ALA A 29 -0.03 -5.07 -4.23
C ALA A 29 0.24 -5.33 -2.74
N PHE A 30 -0.19 -6.49 -2.25
CA PHE A 30 0.20 -7.01 -0.94
C PHE A 30 1.40 -7.94 -1.10
N SER A 31 2.26 -7.97 -0.08
CA SER A 31 3.27 -9.02 0.04
C SER A 31 2.61 -10.38 0.27
N PRO A 32 3.26 -11.49 -0.13
CA PRO A 32 2.71 -12.83 0.08
C PRO A 32 2.45 -13.19 1.55
N ASP A 33 3.20 -12.59 2.47
CA ASP A 33 3.01 -12.75 3.92
C ASP A 33 1.96 -11.77 4.52
N GLY A 34 1.38 -10.90 3.70
CA GLY A 34 0.37 -9.92 4.08
C GLY A 34 0.87 -8.75 4.94
N ARG A 35 2.16 -8.71 5.28
CA ARG A 35 2.71 -7.71 6.21
C ARG A 35 3.05 -6.38 5.56
N GLN A 36 3.16 -6.35 4.23
CA GLN A 36 3.56 -5.17 3.50
C GLN A 36 2.59 -4.87 2.36
N VAL A 37 2.43 -3.57 2.10
CA VAL A 37 1.67 -3.04 0.97
C VAL A 37 2.59 -2.17 0.14
N LEU A 38 2.58 -2.41 -1.17
CA LEU A 38 3.27 -1.58 -2.15
C LEU A 38 2.22 -0.84 -2.98
N THR A 39 2.33 0.47 -3.06
CA THR A 39 1.49 1.33 -3.90
C THR A 39 2.34 2.01 -4.96
N GLY A 40 1.83 2.15 -6.18
CA GLY A 40 2.44 2.92 -7.27
C GLY A 40 1.53 4.08 -7.67
N SER A 41 2.11 5.25 -7.96
CA SER A 41 1.35 6.48 -8.22
C SER A 41 1.82 7.26 -9.45
N SER A 42 0.93 8.12 -9.92
CA SER A 42 1.18 9.19 -10.89
C SER A 42 2.06 10.33 -10.35
N ASP A 43 2.49 10.26 -9.08
CA ASP A 43 3.54 11.14 -8.54
C ASP A 43 4.96 10.64 -8.84
N ASN A 44 5.07 9.61 -9.70
CA ASN A 44 6.30 8.96 -10.11
C ASN A 44 7.04 8.28 -8.95
N THR A 45 6.31 7.89 -7.89
CA THR A 45 6.87 7.12 -6.79
C THR A 45 6.09 5.84 -6.57
N ALA A 46 6.76 4.88 -5.95
CA ALA A 46 6.10 3.77 -5.29
C ALA A 46 6.42 3.79 -3.80
N LYS A 47 5.44 3.45 -2.96
CA LYS A 47 5.58 3.49 -1.50
C LYS A 47 5.33 2.13 -0.90
N LEU A 48 6.28 1.68 -0.10
CA LEU A 48 6.18 0.46 0.69
C LEU A 48 5.71 0.81 2.09
N ARG A 49 4.74 0.07 2.60
CA ARG A 49 4.08 0.32 3.89
C ARG A 49 3.93 -0.96 4.66
N ASP A 50 3.95 -0.82 5.98
CA ASP A 50 3.56 -1.87 6.91
C ASP A 50 2.03 -1.97 6.92
N ALA A 51 1.50 -3.18 6.71
CA ALA A 51 0.06 -3.40 6.58
C ALA A 51 -0.69 -3.23 7.91
N ASP A 52 -0.03 -3.57 9.03
CA ASP A 52 -0.63 -3.57 10.37
C ASP A 52 -0.68 -2.18 10.99
N SER A 53 0.32 -1.35 10.73
CA SER A 53 0.43 0.01 11.27
C SER A 53 0.13 1.11 10.26
N GLY A 54 0.09 0.79 8.96
CA GLY A 54 -0.02 1.75 7.85
C GLY A 54 1.23 2.62 7.66
N ARG A 55 2.27 2.41 8.47
CA ARG A 55 3.48 3.23 8.46
C ARG A 55 4.24 3.04 7.15
N GLN A 56 4.65 4.15 6.54
CA GLN A 56 5.54 4.11 5.38
C GLN A 56 6.90 3.56 5.79
N LEU A 57 7.29 2.45 5.18
CA LEU A 57 8.58 1.79 5.38
C LEU A 57 9.64 2.34 4.43
N SER A 58 9.24 2.62 3.18
CA SER A 58 10.16 3.13 2.16
C SER A 58 9.42 3.87 1.05
N THR A 59 10.14 4.78 0.38
CA THR A 59 9.69 5.43 -0.85
C THR A 59 10.69 5.10 -1.96
N LEU A 60 10.21 4.39 -2.98
CA LEU A 60 10.95 4.09 -4.19
C LEU A 60 10.81 5.29 -5.14
N GLN A 61 11.91 6.03 -5.27
CA GLN A 61 12.04 7.21 -6.13
C GLN A 61 12.92 6.89 -7.34
N GLY A 62 12.92 7.78 -8.33
CA GLY A 62 13.74 7.64 -9.54
C GLY A 62 12.96 7.20 -10.78
N HIS A 63 11.64 6.95 -10.66
CA HIS A 63 10.79 6.83 -11.84
C HIS A 63 10.64 8.19 -12.51
N SER A 64 10.85 8.25 -13.82
CA SER A 64 10.69 9.46 -14.63
C SER A 64 9.27 9.63 -15.18
N SER A 65 8.33 8.76 -14.80
CA SER A 65 6.91 8.85 -15.12
C SER A 65 6.08 7.99 -14.16
N VAL A 66 4.77 7.92 -14.39
CA VAL A 66 3.79 7.21 -13.58
C VAL A 66 4.16 5.73 -13.38
N VAL A 67 4.04 5.28 -12.13
CA VAL A 67 4.15 3.87 -11.78
C VAL A 67 2.78 3.21 -11.95
N THR A 68 2.57 2.53 -13.06
CA THR A 68 1.26 1.94 -13.41
C THR A 68 1.05 0.52 -12.91
N SER A 69 2.12 -0.17 -12.52
CA SER A 69 2.02 -1.51 -11.98
C SER A 69 3.10 -1.77 -10.96
N VAL A 70 2.71 -2.42 -9.86
CA VAL A 70 3.60 -2.88 -8.81
C VAL A 70 3.32 -4.35 -8.51
N ALA A 71 4.35 -5.11 -8.15
CA ALA A 71 4.18 -6.49 -7.73
C ALA A 71 5.25 -6.92 -6.72
N PHE A 72 4.87 -7.83 -5.83
CA PHE A 72 5.81 -8.57 -5.01
C PHE A 72 6.20 -9.87 -5.71
N SER A 73 7.47 -10.24 -5.54
CA SER A 73 7.92 -11.61 -5.81
C SER A 73 7.19 -12.62 -4.91
N PRO A 74 7.03 -13.89 -5.34
CA PRO A 74 6.33 -14.91 -4.54
C PRO A 74 6.96 -15.19 -3.16
N ASN A 75 8.26 -14.90 -3.02
CA ASN A 75 8.97 -15.04 -1.74
C ASN A 75 8.96 -13.73 -0.90
N GLY A 76 8.33 -12.66 -1.38
CA GLY A 76 8.21 -11.37 -0.71
C GLY A 76 9.50 -10.55 -0.58
N ARG A 77 10.64 -11.02 -1.11
CA ARG A 77 11.94 -10.37 -0.90
C ARG A 77 12.24 -9.27 -1.90
N GLN A 78 11.59 -9.32 -3.05
CA GLN A 78 11.77 -8.37 -4.15
C GLN A 78 10.45 -7.76 -4.54
N VAL A 79 10.53 -6.52 -5.01
CA VAL A 79 9.43 -5.75 -5.58
C VAL A 79 9.83 -5.30 -6.99
N VAL A 80 8.86 -5.29 -7.90
CA VAL A 80 9.02 -4.77 -9.25
C VAL A 80 8.01 -3.66 -9.48
N THR A 81 8.45 -2.62 -10.20
CA THR A 81 7.61 -1.48 -10.56
C THR A 81 7.74 -1.22 -12.06
N ARG A 82 6.62 -1.08 -12.75
CA ARG A 82 6.56 -0.79 -14.19
C ARG A 82 6.18 0.66 -14.42
N ARG A 83 6.83 1.27 -15.41
CA ARG A 83 6.48 2.58 -15.94
C ARG A 83 5.66 2.45 -17.22
N LEU A 84 4.69 3.33 -17.42
CA LEU A 84 4.13 3.61 -18.75
C LEU A 84 5.06 4.59 -19.46
N ALA A 85 5.67 4.17 -20.57
CA ALA A 85 6.21 5.11 -21.55
C ALA A 85 5.04 5.44 -22.49
N GLY A 86 4.71 6.72 -22.65
CA GLY A 86 3.78 7.12 -23.71
C GLY A 86 4.44 6.82 -25.05
N ASP A 87 3.78 6.02 -25.86
CA ASP A 87 4.06 5.74 -27.27
C ASP A 87 3.71 6.93 -28.17
#